data_AF-A0A848Y2K9-F1
#
_entry.id   AF-A0A848Y2K9-F1
#
_cell.length_a   1.000
_cell.length_b   1.000
_cell.length_c   1.000
_cell.angle_alpha   90.00
_cell.angle_beta   90.00
_cell.angle_gamma   90.00
#
_symmetry.space_group_name_H-M   'P 1'
#
loop_
_entity.id
_entity.type
_entity.pdbx_description
1 polymer ?
#
loop_
_entity_poly.entity_id
_entity_poly.type
_entity_poly.pdbx_seq_one_letter_code
_entity_poly.pdbx_strand_id
1 'polypeptide(L)' 'TWAKAPHCYLEGLFVDPQLRASGIGRALIEEIYRRADQNGWPYVYWKTQENNYRAHRLYDQVADREEFLIYARQ' A
#
# COMPACT_ATOMS: atom_id res chain seq x y z
N THR A 1 8.83 -11.91 8.66
CA THR A 1 9.64 -12.26 7.48
C THR A 1 11.00 -12.73 7.95
N TRP A 2 11.65 -13.64 7.20
CA TRP A 2 13.06 -14.03 7.44
C TRP A 2 14.05 -13.13 6.66
N ALA A 3 13.56 -12.03 6.09
CA ALA A 3 14.38 -11.05 5.40
C ALA A 3 15.38 -10.37 6.35
N LYS A 4 16.58 -10.08 5.82
CA LYS A 4 17.62 -9.35 6.55
C LYS A 4 17.27 -7.87 6.74
N ALA A 5 16.47 -7.31 5.84
CA ALA A 5 16.01 -5.93 5.88
C ALA A 5 14.52 -5.86 6.30
N PRO A 6 14.10 -4.77 6.98
CA PRO A 6 12.69 -4.56 7.32
C PRO A 6 11.79 -4.49 6.08
N HIS A 7 10.54 -4.90 6.25
CA HIS A 7 9.47 -4.64 5.28
C HIS A 7 8.62 -3.47 5.80
N CYS A 8 8.12 -2.62 4.90
CA CYS A 8 7.19 -1.56 5.23
C CYS A 8 5.75 -2.03 4.99
N TYR A 9 4.93 -1.99 6.04
CA TYR A 9 3.50 -2.23 5.93
C TYR A 9 2.75 -0.90 6.01
N LEU A 10 2.03 -0.55 4.96
CA LEU A 10 1.11 0.59 4.96
C LEU A 10 -0.22 0.14 5.59
N GLU A 11 -0.41 0.49 6.85
CA GLU A 11 -1.58 0.08 7.64
C GLU A 11 -2.87 0.76 7.17
N GLY A 12 -2.81 2.05 6.83
CA GLY A 12 -3.98 2.82 6.42
C GLY A 12 -3.65 3.97 5.48
N LEU A 13 -4.47 4.11 4.45
CA LEU A 13 -4.41 5.23 3.50
C LEU A 13 -5.81 5.79 3.32
N PHE A 14 -5.97 7.08 3.63
CA PHE A 14 -7.22 7.79 3.46
C PHE A 14 -6.95 9.14 2.81
N VAL A 15 -7.80 9.48 1.83
CA VAL A 15 -7.84 10.81 1.22
C VAL A 15 -9.23 11.37 1.44
N ASP A 16 -9.27 12.64 1.88
CA ASP A 16 -10.50 13.41 2.05
C ASP A 16 -11.41 13.24 0.82
N PRO A 17 -12.69 12.86 0.99
CA PRO A 17 -13.63 12.65 -0.11
C PRO A 17 -13.65 13.76 -1.16
N GLN A 18 -13.54 15.03 -0.74
CA GLN A 18 -13.56 16.19 -1.63
C GLN A 18 -12.28 16.31 -2.48
N LEU A 19 -11.18 15.74 -2.00
CA LEU A 19 -9.88 15.79 -2.66
C LEU A 19 -9.53 14.50 -3.40
N ARG A 20 -10.41 13.50 -3.45
CA ARG A 20 -10.12 12.24 -4.15
C ARG A 20 -10.03 12.45 -5.67
N ALA A 21 -9.27 11.59 -6.34
CA ALA A 21 -8.98 11.66 -7.77
C ALA A 21 -8.15 12.90 -8.20
N SER A 22 -7.54 13.61 -7.26
CA SER A 22 -6.58 14.71 -7.51
C SER A 22 -5.11 14.26 -7.56
N GLY A 23 -4.82 12.97 -7.44
CA GLY A 23 -3.45 12.43 -7.39
C GLY A 23 -2.84 12.31 -5.99
N ILE A 24 -3.48 12.83 -4.93
CA ILE A 24 -2.95 12.79 -3.55
C ILE A 24 -2.63 11.37 -3.08
N GLY A 25 -3.51 10.40 -3.33
CA GLY A 25 -3.29 9.01 -2.91
C GLY A 25 -2.02 8.40 -3.52
N ARG A 26 -1.75 8.71 -4.79
CA ARG A 26 -0.52 8.31 -5.48
C ARG A 26 0.69 8.97 -4.83
N ALA A 27 0.64 10.29 -4.64
CA ALA A 27 1.75 11.05 -4.04
C ALA A 27 2.11 10.54 -2.64
N LEU A 28 1.11 10.15 -1.84
CA LEU A 28 1.34 9.55 -0.51
C LEU A 28 2.06 8.19 -0.62
N ILE A 29 1.67 7.33 -1.55
CA ILE A 29 2.31 6.02 -1.76
C ILE A 29 3.74 6.19 -2.28
N GLU A 30 3.95 7.09 -3.25
CA GLU A 30 5.28 7.36 -3.82
C GLU A 30 6.25 7.92 -2.77
N GLU A 31 5.77 8.75 -1.84
CA GLU A 31 6.57 9.22 -0.70
C GLU A 31 6.94 8.07 0.26
N ILE A 32 6.05 7.09 0.46
CA ILE A 32 6.36 5.88 1.24
C ILE A 32 7.45 5.07 0.53
N TYR A 33 7.34 4.86 -0.80
CA TYR A 33 8.38 4.19 -1.58
C TYR A 33 9.72 4.89 -1.47
N ARG A 34 9.75 6.22 -1.66
CA ARG A 34 10.96 7.01 -1.51
C ARG A 34 11.61 6.83 -0.14
N ARG A 35 10.82 6.79 0.94
CA ARG A 35 11.34 6.54 2.30
C ARG A 35 11.82 5.11 2.47
N ALA A 36 11.10 4.13 1.93
CA ALA A 36 11.50 2.73 1.99
C ALA A 36 12.85 2.53 1.29
N ASP A 37 13.03 3.08 0.09
CA ASP A 37 14.29 3.03 -0.66
C ASP A 37 15.44 3.67 0.12
N GLN A 38 15.22 4.85 0.71
CA GLN A 38 16.23 5.54 1.53
C GLN A 38 16.67 4.77 2.76
N ASN A 39 15.78 3.94 3.32
CA ASN A 39 16.08 3.12 4.49
C ASN A 39 16.48 1.68 4.13
N GLY A 40 16.56 1.35 2.83
CA GLY A 40 16.87 0.01 2.34
C GLY A 40 15.80 -1.03 2.72
N TRP A 41 14.52 -0.65 2.71
CA TRP A 41 13.38 -1.54 2.98
C TRP A 41 12.82 -2.05 1.65
N PRO A 42 13.19 -3.27 1.22
CA PRO A 42 12.98 -3.71 -0.16
C PRO A 42 11.53 -4.07 -0.49
N TYR A 43 10.64 -4.10 0.50
CA TYR A 43 9.26 -4.56 0.31
C TYR A 43 8.28 -3.65 1.02
N VAL A 44 7.42 -3.00 0.25
CA VAL A 44 6.32 -2.15 0.71
C VAL A 44 5.02 -2.80 0.28
N TYR A 45 4.13 -3.08 1.23
CA TYR A 45 2.87 -3.75 0.94
C TYR A 45 1.72 -3.23 1.82
N TRP A 46 0.49 -3.46 1.37
CA TRP A 46 -0.73 -3.17 2.12
C TRP A 46 -1.79 -4.22 1.81
N LYS A 47 -2.87 -4.21 2.60
CA LYS A 47 -4.04 -5.04 2.37
C LYS A 47 -5.25 -4.15 2.13
N THR A 48 -6.15 -4.59 1.27
CA THR A 48 -7.43 -3.93 1.08
C THR A 48 -8.53 -4.96 0.86
N GLN A 49 -9.78 -4.59 1.09
CA GLN A 49 -10.91 -5.46 0.83
C GLN A 49 -11.10 -5.62 -0.69
N GLU A 50 -11.51 -6.81 -1.13
CA GLU A 50 -11.74 -7.11 -2.55
C GLU A 50 -12.72 -6.12 -3.20
N ASN A 51 -13.75 -5.71 -2.45
CA ASN A 51 -14.77 -4.77 -2.91
C ASN A 51 -14.33 -3.29 -2.89
N ASN A 52 -13.09 -2.96 -2.52
CA ASN A 52 -12.60 -1.59 -2.51
C ASN A 52 -12.16 -1.12 -3.91
N TYR A 53 -13.06 -1.25 -4.89
CA TYR A 53 -12.80 -1.00 -6.31
C TYR A 53 -12.26 0.41 -6.58
N ARG A 54 -12.65 1.40 -5.76
CA ARG A 54 -12.12 2.77 -5.90
C ARG A 54 -10.63 2.84 -5.59
N ALA A 55 -10.16 2.15 -4.55
CA ALA A 55 -8.76 2.12 -4.19
C ALA A 55 -7.96 1.21 -5.15
N HIS A 56 -8.53 0.07 -5.57
CA HIS A 56 -7.93 -0.82 -6.57
C HIS A 56 -7.53 -0.07 -7.84
N ARG A 57 -8.39 0.82 -8.37
CA ARG A 57 -8.03 1.67 -9.53
C ARG A 57 -6.74 2.46 -9.38
N LEU A 58 -6.38 2.86 -8.16
CA LEU A 58 -5.08 3.48 -7.89
C LEU A 58 -4.01 2.40 -7.69
N TYR A 59 -4.27 1.40 -6.86
CA TYR A 59 -3.30 0.36 -6.50
C TYR A 59 -2.79 -0.43 -7.70
N ASP A 60 -3.66 -0.78 -8.64
CA ASP A 60 -3.32 -1.47 -9.90
C ASP A 60 -2.33 -0.66 -10.77
N GLN A 61 -2.14 0.63 -10.50
CA GLN A 61 -1.21 1.50 -11.23
C GLN A 61 0.11 1.77 -10.49
N VAL A 62 0.24 1.32 -9.24
CA VAL A 62 1.41 1.61 -8.39
C VAL A 62 2.00 0.36 -7.74
N ALA A 63 1.29 -0.76 -7.77
CA ALA A 63 1.74 -2.02 -7.19
C ALA A 63 1.20 -3.20 -8.00
N ASP A 64 1.88 -4.33 -7.88
CA ASP A 64 1.40 -5.61 -8.39
C ASP A 64 0.44 -6.26 -7.38
N ARG A 65 -0.65 -6.85 -7.87
CA ARG A 65 -1.63 -7.54 -7.03
C ARG A 65 -1.13 -8.95 -6.69
N GLU A 66 -0.95 -9.22 -5.41
CA GLU A 66 -0.73 -10.57 -4.90
C GLU A 66 -2.02 -11.14 -4.27
N GLU A 67 -2.27 -12.44 -4.44
CA GLU A 67 -3.46 -13.11 -3.91
C GLU A 67 -3.14 -13.85 -2.61
N PHE A 68 -3.72 -13.39 -1.50
CA PHE A 68 -3.49 -13.98 -0.18
C PHE A 68 -4.78 -14.16 0.62
N LEU A 69 -4.85 -15.27 1.35
CA LEU A 69 -5.83 -15.51 2.41
C LEU A 69 -5.29 -15.00 3.76
N ILE A 70 -6.16 -14.38 4.57
CA ILE A 70 -5.83 -13.96 5.93
C ILE A 70 -6.43 -14.97 6.91
N TYR A 71 -5.56 -15.68 7.64
CA TYR A 71 -5.96 -16.50 8.78
C TYR A 71 -5.68 -15.73 10.07
N ALA A 72 -6.69 -15.61 10.94
CA ALA A 72 -6.57 -14.96 12.24
C ALA A 72 -7.09 -15.88 13.33
N ARG A 73 -6.38 -15.96 14.45
CA ARG A 73 -6.86 -16.60 15.67
C ARG A 73 -7.67 -15.58 16.46
N GLN A 74 -8.85 -15.99 16.92
CA GLN A 74 -9.69 -15.25 17.87
C GLN A 74 -9.20 -15.52 19.30
#